data_AF-A0A9D6J2B9-F1
#
_entry.id   AF-A0A9D6J2B9-F1
#
_cell.length_a   1.000
_cell.length_b   1.000
_cell.length_c   1.000
_cell.angle_alpha   90.00
_cell.angle_beta   90.00
_cell.angle_gamma   90.00
#
_symmetry.space_group_name_H-M   'P 1'
#
loop_
_entity.id
_entity.type
_entity.pdbx_description
1 polymer ?
#
loop_
_entity_poly.entity_id
_entity_poly.type
_entity_poly.pdbx_seq_one_letter_code
_entity_poly.pdbx_strand_id
1 'polypeptide(L)'
;DGSESLGVTVTGVPDGATLSAGSDLGGGAWALGAGDLEGLTMTVPEDYGDDFQFQLQATASALDTDPDSGATDTASTTVPVTVAYATGEPGDDVLSGGAGDDTLIGGAGTGDSFVFQAGGGHDVIDDYRAGETLRFEGPEFSPDNVSIVQDGSDTRIMFTDQPDVSVTVNDVDSTRGYQITPDPDTQTLVVTFRDSA
;
A
#
# COMPACT_ATOMS: atom_id res chain seq x y z
N ASP A 1 -4.46 -40.26 0.31
CA ASP A 1 -3.60 -39.11 -0.04
C ASP A 1 -4.07 -37.99 0.87
N GLY A 2 -3.24 -37.54 1.81
CA GLY A 2 -3.68 -36.61 2.86
C GLY A 2 -4.40 -35.39 2.29
N SER A 3 -5.41 -34.90 2.99
CA SER A 3 -6.08 -33.66 2.57
C SER A 3 -5.22 -32.48 3.01
N GLU A 4 -4.59 -31.81 2.06
CA GLU A 4 -3.93 -30.52 2.31
C GLU A 4 -4.97 -29.40 2.29
N SER A 5 -4.99 -28.57 3.34
CA SER A 5 -5.78 -27.34 3.37
C SER A 5 -4.89 -26.13 3.57
N LEU A 6 -5.11 -25.10 2.76
CA LEU A 6 -4.43 -23.81 2.85
C LEU A 6 -5.38 -22.78 3.48
N GLY A 7 -4.86 -21.96 4.39
CA GLY A 7 -5.60 -20.87 4.99
C GLY A 7 -4.70 -19.70 5.32
N VAL A 8 -5.25 -18.49 5.26
CA VAL A 8 -4.60 -17.27 5.73
C VAL A 8 -5.35 -16.75 6.94
N THR A 9 -4.63 -16.44 8.01
CA THR A 9 -5.18 -15.74 9.17
C THR A 9 -4.56 -14.36 9.24
N VAL A 10 -5.38 -13.31 9.17
CA VAL A 10 -4.96 -11.93 9.43
C VAL A 10 -5.27 -11.61 10.88
N THR A 11 -4.33 -11.00 11.59
CA THR A 11 -4.51 -10.52 12.96
C THR A 11 -4.10 -9.07 13.08
N GLY A 12 -4.58 -8.38 14.11
CA GLY A 12 -4.32 -6.95 14.31
C GLY A 12 -5.33 -6.04 13.59
N VAL A 13 -6.41 -6.61 13.04
CA VAL A 13 -7.49 -5.82 12.43
C VAL A 13 -8.08 -4.89 13.50
N PRO A 14 -8.13 -3.57 13.27
CA PRO A 14 -8.57 -2.61 14.28
C PRO A 14 -10.04 -2.82 14.70
N ASP A 15 -10.38 -2.39 15.92
CA ASP A 15 -11.74 -2.51 16.44
C ASP A 15 -12.74 -1.76 15.54
N GLY A 16 -13.79 -2.45 15.10
CA GLY A 16 -14.80 -1.90 14.19
C GLY A 16 -14.41 -1.92 12.71
N ALA A 17 -13.15 -2.18 12.37
CA ALA A 17 -12.75 -2.40 10.97
C ALA A 17 -13.27 -3.75 10.46
N THR A 18 -13.53 -3.81 9.15
CA THR A 18 -14.02 -5.01 8.47
C THR A 18 -13.20 -5.30 7.23
N LEU A 19 -13.03 -6.59 6.92
CA LEU A 19 -12.47 -7.02 5.64
C LEU A 19 -13.61 -7.30 4.65
N SER A 20 -13.39 -7.02 3.36
CA SER A 20 -14.39 -7.22 2.30
C SER A 20 -14.71 -8.70 2.04
N ALA A 21 -13.84 -9.61 2.48
CA ALA A 21 -13.99 -11.05 2.39
C ALA A 21 -13.39 -11.74 3.64
N GLY A 22 -13.61 -13.05 3.75
CA GLY A 22 -13.20 -13.85 4.91
C GLY A 22 -14.24 -13.92 6.02
N SER A 23 -13.82 -14.49 7.15
CA SER A 23 -14.64 -14.67 8.35
C SER A 23 -13.97 -14.03 9.57
N ASP A 24 -14.68 -13.11 10.22
CA ASP A 24 -14.26 -12.54 11.51
C ASP A 24 -14.29 -13.61 12.61
N LEU A 25 -13.14 -13.82 13.25
CA LEU A 25 -12.96 -14.73 14.38
C LEU A 25 -13.07 -14.00 15.73
N GLY A 26 -13.20 -12.68 15.71
CA GLY A 26 -13.22 -11.79 16.86
C GLY A 26 -11.82 -11.38 17.34
N GLY A 27 -11.76 -10.29 18.10
CA GLY A 27 -10.52 -9.78 18.69
C GLY A 27 -9.48 -9.32 17.66
N GLY A 28 -9.94 -8.84 16.50
CA GLY A 28 -9.08 -8.38 15.41
C GLY A 28 -8.44 -9.50 14.58
N ALA A 29 -8.95 -10.74 14.69
CA ALA A 29 -8.48 -11.89 13.90
C ALA A 29 -9.52 -12.30 12.84
N TRP A 30 -9.06 -12.52 11.62
CA TRP A 30 -9.88 -12.90 10.47
C TRP A 30 -9.28 -14.10 9.75
N ALA A 31 -10.11 -15.06 9.36
CA ALA A 31 -9.73 -16.17 8.49
C ALA A 31 -10.11 -15.88 7.04
N LEU A 32 -9.16 -16.05 6.13
CA LEU A 32 -9.29 -15.84 4.69
C LEU A 32 -8.92 -17.12 3.94
N GLY A 33 -9.73 -17.47 2.94
CA GLY A 33 -9.39 -18.45 1.93
C GLY A 33 -8.54 -17.85 0.81
N ALA A 34 -7.89 -18.69 0.01
CA ALA A 34 -7.09 -18.23 -1.13
C ALA A 34 -7.89 -17.38 -2.14
N GLY A 35 -9.19 -17.66 -2.30
CA GLY A 35 -10.09 -16.90 -3.18
C GLY A 35 -10.53 -15.54 -2.62
N ASP A 36 -10.32 -15.29 -1.32
CA ASP A 36 -10.70 -14.02 -0.67
C ASP A 36 -9.62 -12.94 -0.85
N LEU A 37 -8.42 -13.31 -1.30
CA LEU A 37 -7.26 -12.42 -1.34
C LEU A 37 -7.27 -11.45 -2.54
N GLU A 38 -7.87 -11.86 -3.66
CA GLU A 38 -7.91 -11.02 -4.85
C GLU A 38 -8.87 -9.84 -4.64
N GLY A 39 -8.33 -8.62 -4.67
CA GLY A 39 -9.12 -7.41 -4.43
C GLY A 39 -9.63 -7.25 -2.99
N LEU A 40 -8.98 -7.91 -2.02
CA LEU A 40 -9.31 -7.76 -0.61
C LEU A 40 -9.12 -6.29 -0.19
N THR A 41 -10.13 -5.72 0.46
CA THR A 41 -10.08 -4.37 1.01
C THR A 41 -10.43 -4.41 2.49
N MET A 42 -9.92 -3.43 3.23
CA MET A 42 -10.32 -3.16 4.60
C MET A 42 -11.14 -1.87 4.64
N THR A 43 -12.26 -1.89 5.35
CA THR A 43 -13.02 -0.68 5.68
C THR A 43 -12.82 -0.39 7.16
N VAL A 44 -12.24 0.76 7.47
CA VAL A 44 -12.11 1.27 8.84
C VAL A 44 -13.32 2.15 9.21
N PRO A 45 -13.74 2.19 10.48
CA PRO A 45 -14.76 3.11 10.96
C PRO A 45 -14.38 4.59 10.79
N GLU A 46 -15.37 5.46 10.55
CA GLU A 46 -15.16 6.92 10.37
C GLU A 46 -14.58 7.62 11.62
N ASP A 47 -14.63 7.01 12.80
CA ASP A 47 -14.12 7.56 14.05
C ASP A 47 -12.63 7.30 14.30
N TYR A 48 -11.91 6.66 13.36
CA TYR A 48 -10.46 6.47 13.45
C TYR A 48 -9.64 7.77 13.31
N GLY A 49 -10.27 8.87 12.88
CA GLY A 49 -9.61 10.16 12.68
C GLY A 49 -8.84 10.25 11.36
N ASP A 50 -8.31 11.43 11.06
CA ASP A 50 -7.70 11.76 9.77
C ASP A 50 -6.24 11.28 9.64
N ASP A 51 -5.66 10.73 10.71
CA ASP A 51 -4.31 10.14 10.72
C ASP A 51 -4.30 8.87 11.59
N PHE A 52 -4.04 7.72 10.98
CA PHE A 52 -3.91 6.46 11.72
C PHE A 52 -2.88 5.53 11.07
N GLN A 53 -2.23 4.74 11.92
CA GLN A 53 -1.36 3.65 11.51
C GLN A 53 -1.66 2.43 12.36
N PHE A 54 -1.80 1.27 11.73
CA PHE A 54 -1.88 -0.01 12.44
C PHE A 54 -1.05 -1.09 11.76
N GLN A 55 -0.70 -2.11 12.55
CA GLN A 55 0.04 -3.26 12.08
C GLN A 55 -0.86 -4.49 12.08
N LEU A 56 -0.97 -5.11 10.92
CA LEU A 56 -1.54 -6.43 10.73
C LEU A 56 -0.43 -7.47 10.67
N GLN A 57 -0.79 -8.72 10.96
CA GLN A 57 0.04 -9.88 10.67
C GLN A 57 -0.78 -10.87 9.85
N ALA A 58 -0.37 -11.09 8.60
CA ALA A 58 -0.93 -12.11 7.74
C ALA A 58 -0.12 -13.40 7.92
N THR A 59 -0.77 -14.46 8.38
CA THR A 59 -0.17 -15.78 8.55
C THR A 59 -0.77 -16.76 7.56
N ALA A 60 -0.01 -17.15 6.54
CA ALA A 60 -0.40 -18.24 5.66
C ALA A 60 0.00 -19.57 6.31
N SER A 61 -0.90 -20.55 6.27
CA SER A 61 -0.71 -21.87 6.86
C SER A 61 -1.15 -22.97 5.90
N ALA A 62 -0.39 -24.05 5.83
CA ALA A 62 -0.71 -25.29 5.16
C ALA A 62 -0.83 -26.39 6.21
N LEU A 63 -2.00 -27.01 6.28
CA LEU A 63 -2.30 -28.12 7.18
C LEU A 63 -2.41 -29.39 6.34
N ASP A 64 -1.56 -30.38 6.60
CA ASP A 64 -1.66 -31.73 6.06
C ASP A 64 -2.27 -32.64 7.13
N THR A 65 -3.22 -33.50 6.76
CA THR A 65 -3.86 -34.47 7.65
C THR A 65 -3.73 -35.87 7.09
N ASP A 66 -3.06 -36.75 7.83
CA ASP A 66 -2.93 -38.16 7.51
C ASP A 66 -4.30 -38.86 7.59
N PRO A 67 -4.77 -39.51 6.52
CA PRO A 67 -6.14 -40.03 6.43
C PRO A 67 -6.41 -41.27 7.30
N ASP A 68 -5.36 -41.96 7.75
CA ASP A 68 -5.47 -43.21 8.52
C ASP A 68 -5.38 -42.95 10.03
N SER A 69 -4.51 -42.03 10.43
CA SER A 69 -4.22 -41.70 11.83
C SER A 69 -4.87 -40.40 12.30
N GLY A 70 -5.26 -39.52 11.38
CA GLY A 70 -5.70 -38.16 11.69
C GLY A 70 -4.58 -37.24 12.20
N ALA A 71 -3.32 -37.67 12.12
CA ALA A 71 -2.18 -36.84 12.50
C ALA A 71 -2.09 -35.63 11.56
N THR A 72 -1.80 -34.46 12.13
CA THR A 72 -1.68 -33.21 11.37
C THR A 72 -0.27 -32.67 11.38
N ASP A 73 0.20 -32.18 10.23
CA ASP A 73 1.41 -31.35 10.12
C ASP A 73 1.03 -29.94 9.67
N THR A 74 1.73 -28.92 10.16
CA THR A 74 1.42 -27.52 9.82
C THR A 74 2.69 -26.75 9.50
N ALA A 75 2.74 -26.20 8.29
CA ALA A 75 3.73 -25.21 7.90
C ALA A 75 3.07 -23.83 7.85
N SER A 76 3.70 -22.82 8.42
CA SER A 76 3.19 -21.45 8.39
C SER A 76 4.28 -20.42 8.15
N THR A 77 3.91 -19.32 7.49
CA THR A 77 4.72 -18.12 7.35
C THR A 77 3.90 -16.91 7.78
N THR A 78 4.53 -15.96 8.44
CA THR A 78 3.88 -14.72 8.90
C THR A 78 4.58 -13.52 8.30
N VAL A 79 3.79 -12.63 7.72
CA VAL A 79 4.23 -11.37 7.11
C VAL A 79 3.56 -10.21 7.86
N PRO A 80 4.33 -9.26 8.41
CA PRO A 80 3.77 -8.03 8.93
C PRO A 80 3.29 -7.15 7.77
N VAL A 81 2.13 -6.53 7.93
CA VAL A 81 1.59 -5.53 7.00
C VAL A 81 1.31 -4.28 7.81
N THR A 82 1.91 -3.17 7.44
CA THR A 82 1.56 -1.86 8.00
C THR A 82 0.56 -1.22 7.07
N VAL A 83 -0.44 -0.54 7.63
CA VAL A 83 -1.38 0.29 6.89
C VAL A 83 -1.41 1.65 7.55
N ALA A 84 -1.10 2.69 6.80
CA ALA A 84 -1.20 4.07 7.23
C ALA A 84 -2.18 4.87 6.35
N TYR A 85 -2.91 5.76 7.01
CA TYR A 85 -3.68 6.80 6.37
C TYR A 85 -3.17 8.12 6.94
N ALA A 86 -2.48 8.92 6.13
CA ALA A 86 -1.80 10.12 6.58
C ALA A 86 -2.35 11.36 5.87
N THR A 87 -2.83 12.33 6.65
CA THR A 87 -3.35 13.61 6.15
C THR A 87 -2.45 14.77 6.57
N GLY A 88 -2.11 15.64 5.62
CA GLY A 88 -1.38 16.88 5.86
C GLY A 88 -2.20 17.89 6.66
N GLU A 89 -1.47 18.74 7.39
CA GLU A 89 -2.03 19.83 8.16
C GLU A 89 -2.23 21.06 7.27
N PRO A 90 -2.74 22.19 7.78
CA PRO A 90 -2.72 23.42 7.01
C PRO A 90 -1.28 23.91 6.76
N GLY A 91 -0.84 23.95 5.50
CA GLY A 91 0.51 24.34 5.12
C GLY A 91 1.02 23.55 3.91
N ASP A 92 2.30 23.76 3.56
CA ASP A 92 2.99 22.86 2.64
C ASP A 92 3.74 21.82 3.50
N ASP A 93 3.41 20.55 3.31
CA ASP A 93 3.83 19.44 4.15
C ASP A 93 4.81 18.49 3.47
N VAL A 94 5.49 17.68 4.29
CA VAL A 94 6.28 16.53 3.83
C VAL A 94 5.66 15.28 4.44
N LEU A 95 5.02 14.48 3.59
CA LEU A 95 4.21 13.33 4.00
C LEU A 95 4.88 12.03 3.58
N SER A 96 4.87 11.03 4.46
CA SER A 96 5.43 9.70 4.20
C SER A 96 4.57 8.68 4.93
N GLY A 97 4.03 7.69 4.20
CA GLY A 97 3.32 6.56 4.79
C GLY A 97 4.28 5.57 5.46
N GLY A 98 5.47 5.43 4.88
CA GLY A 98 6.53 4.58 5.41
C GLY A 98 6.60 3.27 4.64
N ALA A 99 6.50 2.15 5.35
CA ALA A 99 6.45 0.82 4.75
C ALA A 99 5.05 0.28 4.92
N GLY A 100 4.53 -0.48 3.95
CA GLY A 100 3.14 -0.92 3.94
C GLY A 100 2.41 -0.41 2.71
N ASP A 101 1.11 -0.63 2.61
CA ASP A 101 0.30 -0.03 1.54
C ASP A 101 -0.48 1.14 2.18
N ASP A 102 -0.09 2.37 1.85
CA ASP A 102 -0.55 3.57 2.55
C ASP A 102 -1.43 4.47 1.66
N THR A 103 -2.34 5.21 2.29
CA THR A 103 -3.10 6.30 1.63
C THR A 103 -2.65 7.64 2.17
N LEU A 104 -2.24 8.54 1.28
CA LEU A 104 -1.70 9.85 1.61
C LEU A 104 -2.60 10.96 1.07
N ILE A 105 -2.86 11.96 1.91
CA ILE A 105 -3.66 13.15 1.59
C ILE A 105 -2.84 14.38 1.95
N GLY A 106 -2.51 15.22 0.96
CA GLY A 106 -1.80 16.49 1.15
C GLY A 106 -2.57 17.48 2.00
N GLY A 107 -3.90 17.51 1.86
CA GLY A 107 -4.75 18.37 2.67
C GLY A 107 -4.68 19.81 2.18
N ALA A 108 -4.43 20.76 3.07
CA ALA A 108 -4.49 22.18 2.76
C ALA A 108 -3.10 22.78 2.49
N GLY A 109 -2.55 22.53 1.31
CA GLY A 109 -1.30 23.11 0.84
C GLY A 109 -1.33 23.33 -0.67
N THR A 110 -0.25 23.87 -1.22
CA THR A 110 -0.03 23.87 -2.68
C THR A 110 1.33 23.31 -3.09
N GLY A 111 2.19 23.02 -2.11
CA GLY A 111 3.56 22.58 -2.31
C GLY A 111 3.92 21.35 -1.49
N ASP A 112 2.94 20.48 -1.21
CA ASP A 112 3.13 19.24 -0.48
C ASP A 112 4.13 18.30 -1.18
N SER A 113 4.88 17.55 -0.39
CA SER A 113 5.90 16.60 -0.83
C SER A 113 5.61 15.22 -0.26
N PHE A 114 5.08 14.33 -1.09
CA PHE A 114 4.86 12.91 -0.76
C PHE A 114 6.17 12.13 -0.95
N VAL A 115 6.63 11.46 0.09
CA VAL A 115 7.95 10.80 0.16
C VAL A 115 7.80 9.30 0.17
N PHE A 116 8.55 8.63 -0.69
CA PHE A 116 8.52 7.18 -0.92
C PHE A 116 9.93 6.58 -0.83
N GLN A 117 10.03 5.37 -0.31
CA GLN A 117 11.29 4.65 -0.06
C GLN A 117 11.16 3.19 -0.51
N ALA A 118 12.28 2.46 -0.64
CA ALA A 118 12.20 1.02 -0.90
C ALA A 118 11.48 0.28 0.23
N GLY A 119 10.69 -0.73 -0.15
CA GLY A 119 9.81 -1.44 0.78
C GLY A 119 8.59 -0.62 1.22
N GLY A 120 8.31 0.50 0.54
CA GLY A 120 7.14 1.36 0.75
C GLY A 120 5.83 0.79 0.22
N GLY A 121 5.80 -0.41 -0.36
CA GLY A 121 4.55 -1.07 -0.79
C GLY A 121 3.80 -0.35 -1.92
N HIS A 122 2.48 -0.48 -1.90
CA HIS A 122 1.57 0.00 -2.93
C HIS A 122 0.72 1.17 -2.43
N ASP A 123 1.26 2.38 -2.52
CA ASP A 123 0.64 3.57 -1.98
C ASP A 123 -0.36 4.23 -2.93
N VAL A 124 -1.25 5.04 -2.34
CA VAL A 124 -2.24 5.88 -3.01
C VAL A 124 -2.09 7.32 -2.54
N ILE A 125 -2.03 8.28 -3.45
CA ILE A 125 -2.23 9.70 -3.17
C ILE A 125 -3.63 10.09 -3.65
N ASP A 126 -4.46 10.61 -2.74
CA ASP A 126 -5.88 10.83 -3.01
C ASP A 126 -6.22 12.24 -3.53
N ASP A 127 -5.44 13.27 -3.15
CA ASP A 127 -5.80 14.67 -3.42
C ASP A 127 -4.70 15.49 -4.09
N TYR A 128 -3.86 14.85 -4.91
CA TYR A 128 -2.73 15.50 -5.61
C TYR A 128 -3.16 16.77 -6.37
N ARG A 129 -2.36 17.84 -6.23
CA ARG A 129 -2.53 19.11 -6.95
C ARG A 129 -1.28 19.52 -7.70
N ALA A 130 -1.46 20.26 -8.79
CA ALA A 130 -0.33 20.84 -9.50
C ALA A 130 0.49 21.79 -8.60
N GLY A 131 1.79 21.52 -8.51
CA GLY A 131 2.71 22.22 -7.61
C GLY A 131 3.31 21.29 -6.57
N GLU A 132 2.60 20.22 -6.23
CA GLU A 132 3.04 19.20 -5.29
C GLU A 132 4.00 18.20 -5.96
N THR A 133 4.77 17.50 -5.13
CA THR A 133 5.85 16.63 -5.57
C THR A 133 5.72 15.23 -5.01
N LEU A 134 6.06 14.24 -5.83
CA LEU A 134 6.31 12.87 -5.41
C LEU A 134 7.82 12.67 -5.39
N ARG A 135 8.40 12.45 -4.21
CA ARG A 135 9.83 12.33 -3.99
C ARG A 135 10.19 10.90 -3.58
N PHE A 136 10.88 10.20 -4.46
CA PHE A 136 11.42 8.88 -4.21
C PHE A 136 12.86 9.00 -3.72
N GLU A 137 13.17 8.42 -2.56
CA GLU A 137 14.47 8.52 -1.90
C GLU A 137 15.19 7.17 -1.91
N GLY A 138 16.34 7.10 -2.57
CA GLY A 138 17.16 5.90 -2.65
C GLY A 138 17.84 5.72 -4.01
N PRO A 139 19.05 5.13 -4.06
CA PRO A 139 19.78 4.88 -5.32
C PRO A 139 19.07 3.93 -6.30
N GLU A 140 18.10 3.15 -5.82
CA GLU A 140 17.23 2.26 -6.59
C GLU A 140 16.20 3.02 -7.43
N PHE A 141 15.91 4.28 -7.13
CA PHE A 141 14.96 5.09 -7.89
C PHE A 141 15.70 5.94 -8.92
N SER A 142 15.51 5.62 -10.20
CA SER A 142 16.22 6.26 -11.31
C SER A 142 15.28 6.57 -12.47
N PRO A 143 15.58 7.59 -13.30
CA PRO A 143 14.87 7.80 -14.56
C PRO A 143 14.91 6.59 -15.51
N ASP A 144 15.90 5.71 -15.36
CA ASP A 144 16.09 4.55 -16.25
C ASP A 144 15.15 3.38 -15.91
N ASN A 145 14.62 3.31 -14.69
CA ASN A 145 13.79 2.18 -14.23
C ASN A 145 12.37 2.58 -13.81
N VAL A 146 12.02 3.86 -13.86
CA VAL A 146 10.67 4.38 -13.60
C VAL A 146 9.76 4.19 -14.81
N SER A 147 8.54 3.70 -14.56
CA SER A 147 7.45 3.58 -15.51
C SER A 147 6.24 4.34 -14.97
N ILE A 148 5.71 5.25 -15.79
CA ILE A 148 4.50 6.03 -15.46
C ILE A 148 3.44 5.68 -16.49
N VAL A 149 2.30 5.19 -16.04
CA VAL A 149 1.23 4.65 -16.89
C VAL A 149 -0.10 5.23 -16.46
N GLN A 150 -0.91 5.67 -17.43
CA GLN A 150 -2.30 6.02 -17.20
C GLN A 150 -3.13 4.75 -17.01
N ASP A 151 -3.91 4.68 -15.95
CA ASP A 151 -4.88 3.62 -15.68
C ASP A 151 -6.26 4.24 -15.39
N GLY A 152 -7.13 4.25 -16.40
CA GLY A 152 -8.40 4.96 -16.29
C GLY A 152 -8.22 6.47 -16.05
N SER A 153 -8.79 6.97 -14.95
CA SER A 153 -8.65 8.36 -14.48
C SER A 153 -7.33 8.63 -13.75
N ASP A 154 -6.62 7.57 -13.37
CA ASP A 154 -5.52 7.64 -12.42
C ASP A 154 -4.18 7.45 -13.10
N THR A 155 -3.11 7.86 -12.42
CA THR A 155 -1.75 7.60 -12.88
C THR A 155 -1.06 6.63 -11.93
N ARG A 156 -0.46 5.58 -12.48
CA ARG A 156 0.36 4.64 -11.70
C ARG A 156 1.84 4.80 -12.04
N ILE A 157 2.65 4.93 -10.98
CA ILE A 157 4.11 4.96 -11.04
C ILE A 157 4.62 3.64 -10.51
N MET A 158 5.53 3.01 -11.25
CA MET A 158 6.14 1.72 -10.90
C MET A 158 7.63 1.76 -11.21
N PHE A 159 8.40 0.94 -10.49
CA PHE A 159 9.84 0.83 -10.72
C PHE A 159 10.21 -0.60 -11.07
N THR A 160 10.89 -0.78 -12.20
CA THR A 160 11.20 -2.13 -12.72
C THR A 160 12.09 -2.93 -11.77
N ASP A 161 12.98 -2.25 -11.05
CA ASP A 161 13.89 -2.86 -10.08
C ASP A 161 13.31 -2.93 -8.66
N GLN A 162 12.13 -2.33 -8.42
CA GLN A 162 11.40 -2.34 -7.15
C GLN A 162 9.94 -2.73 -7.42
N PRO A 163 9.65 -4.00 -7.77
CA PRO A 163 8.30 -4.44 -8.12
C PRO A 163 7.30 -4.31 -6.96
N ASP A 164 7.80 -4.28 -5.72
CA ASP A 164 7.02 -4.10 -4.49
C ASP A 164 6.80 -2.62 -4.15
N VAL A 165 7.18 -1.68 -5.04
CA VAL A 165 6.95 -0.24 -4.87
C VAL A 165 6.12 0.28 -6.04
N SER A 166 4.92 0.77 -5.75
CA SER A 166 4.12 1.50 -6.72
C SER A 166 3.32 2.60 -6.05
N VAL A 167 3.14 3.73 -6.75
CA VAL A 167 2.29 4.83 -6.28
C VAL A 167 1.18 5.04 -7.28
N THR A 168 -0.07 4.98 -6.83
CA THR A 168 -1.24 5.39 -7.60
C THR A 168 -1.59 6.81 -7.21
N VAL A 169 -1.78 7.69 -8.19
CA VAL A 169 -2.19 9.07 -7.99
C VAL A 169 -3.58 9.23 -8.58
N ASN A 170 -4.56 9.39 -7.71
CA ASN A 170 -5.97 9.44 -8.09
C ASN A 170 -6.26 10.70 -8.91
N ASP A 171 -7.12 10.56 -9.92
CA ASP A 171 -7.61 11.66 -10.76
C ASP A 171 -6.52 12.49 -11.47
N VAL A 172 -5.33 11.91 -11.66
CA VAL A 172 -4.22 12.53 -12.40
C VAL A 172 -4.08 11.91 -13.79
N ASP A 173 -4.07 12.78 -14.81
CA ASP A 173 -3.89 12.42 -16.23
C ASP A 173 -2.44 12.67 -16.68
N SER A 174 -1.59 11.65 -16.54
CA SER A 174 -0.18 11.68 -16.96
C SER A 174 0.02 11.96 -18.45
N THR A 175 -1.00 11.76 -19.29
CA THR A 175 -0.91 12.03 -20.74
C THR A 175 -0.82 13.52 -21.07
N ARG A 176 -1.18 14.39 -20.11
CA ARG A 176 -1.04 15.86 -20.20
C ARG A 176 0.37 16.36 -19.92
N GLY A 177 1.22 15.47 -19.44
CA GLY A 177 2.63 15.70 -19.23
C GLY A 177 3.02 15.62 -17.76
N TYR A 178 4.19 15.07 -17.54
CA TYR A 178 4.85 14.95 -16.26
C TYR A 178 6.32 15.36 -16.40
N GLN A 179 6.99 15.61 -15.29
CA GLN A 179 8.42 15.82 -15.23
C GLN A 179 9.04 14.84 -14.25
N ILE A 180 10.21 14.32 -14.62
CA ILE A 180 11.04 13.46 -13.77
C ILE A 180 12.37 14.18 -13.60
N THR A 181 12.71 14.50 -12.36
CA THR A 181 13.88 15.29 -12.00
C THR A 181 14.75 14.49 -11.02
N PRO A 182 15.83 13.86 -11.48
CA PRO A 182 16.78 13.20 -10.59
C PRO A 182 17.70 14.23 -9.90
N ASP A 183 18.01 13.99 -8.63
CA ASP A 183 19.09 14.63 -7.89
C ASP A 183 20.11 13.56 -7.46
N PRO A 184 21.26 13.46 -8.14
CA PRO A 184 22.27 12.45 -7.84
C PRO A 184 23.03 12.71 -6.54
N ASP A 185 23.04 13.95 -6.02
CA ASP A 185 23.75 14.30 -4.80
C ASP A 185 22.95 13.83 -3.57
N THR A 186 21.62 13.93 -3.63
CA THR A 186 20.73 13.43 -2.57
C THR A 186 20.17 12.04 -2.83
N GLN A 187 20.48 11.43 -3.98
CA GLN A 187 19.91 10.14 -4.43
C GLN A 187 18.38 10.16 -4.41
N THR A 188 17.79 11.22 -4.95
CA THR A 188 16.33 11.37 -5.03
C THR A 188 15.87 11.48 -6.46
N LEU A 189 14.65 11.00 -6.70
CA LEU A 189 13.93 11.17 -7.95
C LEU A 189 12.62 11.89 -7.64
N VAL A 190 12.43 13.07 -8.23
CA VAL A 190 11.19 13.83 -8.06
C VAL A 190 10.33 13.70 -9.30
N VAL A 191 9.07 13.34 -9.11
CA VAL A 191 8.03 13.31 -10.14
C VAL A 191 7.01 14.41 -9.84
N THR A 192 6.66 15.17 -10.88
CA THR A 192 5.55 16.13 -10.84
C THR A 192 4.65 15.94 -12.05
N PHE A 193 3.37 16.20 -11.89
CA PHE A 193 2.40 16.17 -12.96
C PHE A 193 1.96 17.59 -13.32
N ARG A 194 1.60 17.79 -14.58
CA ARG A 194 0.84 18.98 -14.96
C ARG A 194 -0.59 18.82 -14.46
N ASP A 195 -1.19 19.94 -14.08
CA ASP A 195 -2.53 20.03 -13.51
C ASP A 195 -3.54 19.10 -14.18
N SER A 196 -4.33 18.45 -13.32
CA SER A 196 -5.53 17.71 -13.69
C SER A 196 -6.57 18.69 -14.28
N ALA A 197 -7.64 18.17 -14.87
CA ALA A 197 -8.60 18.97 -15.64
C ALA A 197 -9.48 19.86 -14.78
#